data_AF-A0A8C7JBE1-F1
#
_entry.id   AF-A0A8C7JBE1-F1
#
_cell.length_a   1.000
_cell.length_b   1.000
_cell.length_c   1.000
_cell.angle_alpha   90.00
_cell.angle_beta   90.00
_cell.angle_gamma   90.00
#
_symmetry.space_group_name_H-M   'P 1'
#
loop_
_entity.id
_entity.type
_entity.pdbx_description
1 polymer ?
#
loop_
_entity_poly.entity_id
_entity_poly.type
_entity_poly.pdbx_seq_one_letter_code
_entity_poly.pdbx_strand_id
1 'polypeptide(L)'
;MKLQWKSVSEEQEKHNSMFRDHRSLIEKDVNRTDRTNTFYEGQDNPGLILLHDVLMTYCMYDFDLGYVQGMSDLLSPILYVMEDEVDAFWCFVSFMDQMHQNFEEQMQGMKTQLTQLSTLLRLLDLSFWNYLVAQDSGHLYFCFRWLLIRFKRELSFPDVLRLWEVSHRHSRRLPLINRLFSNDRSSHTVNPANQSKRPISHYSEHLINQWPLSVP
;
A
#
# COMPACT_ATOMS: atom_id res chain seq x y z
N MET A 1 -7.32 -16.93 5.95
CA MET A 1 -7.76 -15.53 5.84
C MET A 1 -8.70 -15.33 4.66
N LYS A 2 -8.33 -15.70 3.43
CA LYS A 2 -9.20 -15.58 2.24
C LYS A 2 -10.64 -16.11 2.40
N LEU A 3 -10.79 -17.29 3.02
CA LEU A 3 -12.12 -17.87 3.26
C LEU A 3 -13.02 -17.00 4.15
N GLN A 4 -12.45 -16.20 5.07
CA GLN A 4 -13.24 -15.39 6.01
C GLN A 4 -14.08 -14.34 5.28
N TRP A 5 -13.51 -13.65 4.29
CA TRP A 5 -14.25 -12.67 3.50
C TRP A 5 -15.08 -13.31 2.40
N LYS A 6 -14.59 -14.41 1.79
CA LYS A 6 -15.36 -15.14 0.76
C LYS A 6 -16.61 -15.83 1.31
N SER A 7 -16.66 -16.13 2.61
CA SER A 7 -17.84 -16.72 3.26
C SER A 7 -18.87 -15.69 3.75
N VAL A 8 -18.61 -14.39 3.60
CA VAL A 8 -19.55 -13.34 4.03
C VAL A 8 -20.78 -13.40 3.12
N SER A 9 -21.95 -13.63 3.73
CA SER A 9 -23.22 -13.62 2.99
C SER A 9 -23.65 -12.20 2.64
N GLU A 10 -24.54 -12.06 1.65
CA GLU A 10 -25.11 -10.75 1.31
C GLU A 10 -25.82 -10.08 2.49
N GLU A 11 -26.44 -10.87 3.36
CA GLU A 11 -27.09 -10.35 4.57
C GLU A 11 -26.06 -9.84 5.59
N GLN A 12 -24.93 -10.55 5.77
CA GLN A 12 -23.83 -10.09 6.62
C GLN A 12 -23.18 -8.82 6.06
N GLU A 13 -22.99 -8.75 4.74
CA GLU A 13 -22.42 -7.59 4.06
C GLU A 13 -23.31 -6.34 4.19
N LYS A 14 -24.64 -6.50 4.15
CA LYS A 14 -25.57 -5.38 4.39
C LYS A 14 -25.38 -4.75 5.78
N HIS A 15 -25.12 -5.58 6.79
CA HIS A 15 -24.96 -5.16 8.18
C HIS A 15 -23.52 -4.76 8.57
N ASN A 16 -22.56 -4.86 7.64
CA ASN A 16 -21.17 -4.49 7.87
C ASN A 16 -20.75 -3.37 6.90
N SER A 17 -20.98 -2.11 7.31
CA SER A 17 -20.64 -0.93 6.50
C SER A 17 -19.16 -0.88 6.16
N MET A 18 -18.28 -1.07 7.14
CA MET A 18 -16.83 -1.05 6.95
C MET A 18 -16.37 -2.04 5.87
N PHE A 19 -16.84 -3.28 5.92
CA PHE A 19 -16.50 -4.29 4.92
C PHE A 19 -16.96 -3.88 3.52
N ARG A 20 -18.21 -3.42 3.39
CA ARG A 20 -18.78 -2.99 2.12
C ARG A 20 -18.06 -1.77 1.55
N ASP A 21 -17.67 -0.84 2.40
CA ASP A 21 -16.97 0.38 2.00
C ASP A 21 -15.56 0.05 1.50
N HIS A 22 -14.80 -0.79 2.23
CA HIS A 22 -13.50 -1.28 1.75
C HIS A 22 -13.62 -2.05 0.43
N ARG A 23 -14.60 -2.94 0.32
CA ARG A 23 -14.84 -3.71 -0.92
C ARG A 23 -15.12 -2.79 -2.10
N SER A 24 -16.02 -1.82 -1.94
CA SER A 24 -16.37 -0.84 -2.96
C SER A 24 -15.16 -0.01 -3.41
N LEU A 25 -14.33 0.42 -2.46
CA LEU A 25 -13.09 1.14 -2.76
C LEU A 25 -12.08 0.27 -3.52
N ILE A 26 -11.91 -0.99 -3.12
CA ILE A 26 -11.05 -1.95 -3.82
C ILE A 26 -11.54 -2.17 -5.25
N GLU A 27 -12.82 -2.48 -5.44
CA GLU A 27 -13.40 -2.71 -6.78
C GLU A 27 -13.22 -1.49 -7.69
N LYS A 28 -13.45 -0.28 -7.16
CA LYS A 28 -13.23 0.97 -7.90
C LYS A 28 -11.77 1.16 -8.32
N ASP A 29 -10.83 0.86 -7.42
CA ASP A 29 -9.41 1.06 -7.62
C ASP A 29 -8.77 -0.01 -8.53
N VAL A 30 -9.13 -1.28 -8.34
CA VAL A 30 -8.65 -2.40 -9.16
C VAL A 30 -9.04 -2.18 -10.63
N ASN A 31 -10.29 -1.80 -10.90
CA ASN A 31 -10.78 -1.60 -12.28
C ASN A 31 -10.00 -0.55 -13.08
N ARG A 32 -9.38 0.42 -12.40
CA ARG A 32 -8.56 1.49 -13.00
C ARG A 32 -7.05 1.25 -12.90
N THR A 33 -6.61 0.16 -12.28
CA THR A 33 -5.18 -0.09 -12.04
C THR A 33 -4.49 -0.55 -13.33
N ASP A 34 -3.46 0.20 -13.74
CA ASP A 34 -2.48 -0.15 -14.78
C ASP A 34 -3.03 -0.86 -16.03
N ARG A 35 -4.19 -0.42 -16.55
CA ARG A 35 -4.87 -1.05 -17.70
C ARG A 35 -4.10 -0.98 -19.02
N THR A 36 -3.03 -0.19 -19.08
CA THR A 36 -2.08 -0.12 -20.19
C THR A 36 -0.93 -1.14 -20.07
N ASN A 37 -0.80 -1.81 -18.92
CA ASN A 37 0.17 -2.88 -18.71
C ASN A 37 -0.43 -4.21 -19.18
N THR A 38 0.34 -4.97 -19.95
CA THR A 38 -0.07 -6.27 -20.52
C THR A 38 -0.53 -7.28 -19.46
N PHE A 39 -0.05 -7.16 -18.22
CA PHE A 39 -0.48 -8.03 -17.12
C PHE A 39 -1.93 -7.76 -16.68
N TYR A 40 -2.41 -6.52 -16.80
CA TYR A 40 -3.75 -6.09 -16.34
C TYR A 40 -4.70 -5.67 -17.48
N GLU A 41 -4.25 -5.74 -18.74
CA GLU A 41 -5.07 -5.40 -19.89
C GLU A 41 -6.11 -6.48 -20.22
N GLY A 42 -7.14 -6.11 -20.98
CA GLY A 42 -8.22 -7.00 -21.37
C GLY A 42 -9.44 -6.99 -20.44
N GLN A 43 -10.50 -7.64 -20.89
CA GLN A 43 -11.71 -7.93 -20.11
C GLN A 43 -11.49 -9.18 -19.26
N ASP A 44 -12.09 -9.22 -18.06
CA ASP A 44 -12.03 -10.37 -17.14
C ASP A 44 -10.60 -10.87 -16.88
N ASN A 45 -9.67 -9.93 -16.71
CA ASN A 45 -8.25 -10.21 -16.54
C ASN A 45 -7.95 -10.94 -15.21
N PRO A 46 -7.29 -12.12 -15.22
CA PRO A 46 -6.97 -12.87 -14.00
C PRO A 46 -6.10 -12.09 -13.00
N GLY A 47 -5.19 -11.24 -13.47
CA GLY A 47 -4.35 -10.38 -12.64
C GLY A 47 -5.17 -9.36 -11.84
N LEU A 48 -6.25 -8.82 -12.40
CA LEU A 48 -7.18 -7.95 -11.67
C LEU A 48 -7.97 -8.71 -10.59
N ILE A 49 -8.33 -9.97 -10.86
CA ILE A 49 -8.99 -10.84 -9.88
C ILE A 49 -8.03 -11.14 -8.72
N LEU A 50 -6.77 -11.46 -9.00
CA LEU A 50 -5.75 -11.65 -7.98
C LEU A 50 -5.49 -10.37 -7.17
N LEU A 51 -5.42 -9.21 -7.84
CA LEU A 51 -5.26 -7.91 -7.19
C LEU A 51 -6.39 -7.65 -6.18
N HIS A 52 -7.64 -7.88 -6.60
CA HIS A 52 -8.80 -7.80 -5.73
C HIS A 52 -8.71 -8.77 -4.55
N ASP A 53 -8.42 -10.05 -4.81
CA ASP A 53 -8.43 -11.10 -3.80
C ASP A 53 -7.35 -10.88 -2.72
N VAL A 54 -6.16 -10.40 -3.11
CA VAL A 54 -5.07 -10.06 -2.17
C VAL A 54 -5.45 -8.86 -1.31
N LEU A 55 -6.02 -7.81 -1.88
CA LEU A 55 -6.46 -6.62 -1.12
C LEU A 55 -7.58 -6.95 -0.14
N MET A 56 -8.59 -7.72 -0.56
CA MET A 56 -9.66 -8.18 0.33
C MET A 56 -9.13 -9.07 1.46
N THR A 57 -8.14 -9.91 1.15
CA THR A 57 -7.47 -10.74 2.16
C THR A 57 -6.64 -9.89 3.13
N TYR A 58 -6.03 -8.80 2.66
CA TYR A 58 -5.32 -7.84 3.51
C TYR A 58 -6.26 -7.15 4.50
N CYS A 59 -7.48 -6.75 4.08
CA CYS A 59 -8.48 -6.20 5.00
C CYS A 59 -8.87 -7.16 6.14
N MET A 60 -8.75 -8.48 5.93
CA MET A 60 -8.98 -9.47 6.98
C MET A 60 -7.74 -9.70 7.86
N TYR A 61 -6.55 -9.39 7.36
CA TYR A 61 -5.29 -9.48 8.08
C TYR A 61 -5.11 -8.28 9.02
N ASP A 62 -5.34 -7.06 8.51
CA ASP A 62 -5.33 -5.81 9.26
C ASP A 62 -6.68 -5.11 9.07
N PHE A 63 -7.64 -5.44 9.93
CA PHE A 63 -9.00 -4.91 9.87
C PHE A 63 -9.10 -3.47 10.36
N ASP A 64 -8.16 -3.04 11.22
CA ASP A 64 -8.14 -1.67 11.74
C ASP A 64 -7.68 -0.68 10.65
N LEU A 65 -6.72 -1.08 9.81
CA LEU A 65 -6.33 -0.30 8.63
C LEU A 65 -7.28 -0.52 7.44
N GLY A 66 -7.63 -1.79 7.16
CA GLY A 66 -8.44 -2.18 6.01
C GLY A 66 -7.81 -1.81 4.67
N TYR A 67 -8.59 -1.13 3.82
CA TYR A 67 -8.14 -0.62 2.53
C TYR A 67 -8.24 0.91 2.46
N VAL A 68 -7.15 1.53 2.00
CA VAL A 68 -7.06 2.96 1.70
C VAL A 68 -6.69 3.15 0.23
N GLN A 69 -7.31 4.14 -0.41
CA GLN A 69 -7.11 4.44 -1.83
C GLN A 69 -5.60 4.62 -2.14
N GLY A 70 -5.13 3.92 -3.18
CA GLY A 70 -3.72 3.88 -3.57
C GLY A 70 -2.96 2.63 -3.14
N MET A 71 -3.50 1.80 -2.25
CA MET A 71 -2.90 0.50 -1.91
C MET A 71 -2.87 -0.48 -3.10
N SER A 72 -3.83 -0.38 -4.02
CA SER A 72 -3.81 -1.12 -5.31
C SER A 72 -2.60 -0.76 -6.18
N ASP A 73 -2.24 0.52 -6.25
CA ASP A 73 -1.04 1.01 -6.95
C ASP A 73 0.26 0.47 -6.32
N LEU A 74 0.24 0.22 -5.00
CA LEU A 74 1.36 -0.39 -4.28
C LEU A 74 1.47 -1.90 -4.54
N LEU A 75 0.34 -2.60 -4.56
CA LEU A 75 0.30 -4.04 -4.79
C LEU A 75 0.61 -4.41 -6.25
N SER A 76 0.20 -3.58 -7.22
CA SER A 76 0.33 -3.90 -8.65
C SER A 76 1.75 -4.34 -9.07
N PRO A 77 2.83 -3.59 -8.78
CA PRO A 77 4.18 -4.01 -9.11
C PRO A 77 4.64 -5.28 -8.37
N ILE A 78 4.16 -5.50 -7.14
CA ILE A 78 4.50 -6.69 -6.34
C ILE A 78 3.85 -7.92 -6.97
N LEU A 79 2.56 -7.85 -7.30
CA LEU A 79 1.82 -8.94 -7.91
C LEU A 79 2.38 -9.27 -9.30
N TYR A 80 2.74 -8.26 -10.08
CA TYR A 80 3.40 -8.44 -11.38
C TYR A 80 4.70 -9.24 -11.28
N VAL A 81 5.52 -9.00 -10.24
CA VAL A 81 6.81 -9.69 -10.08
C VAL A 81 6.65 -11.08 -9.48
N MET A 82 5.73 -11.24 -8.52
CA MET A 82 5.58 -12.51 -7.81
C MET A 82 4.81 -13.55 -8.62
N GLU A 83 3.84 -13.12 -9.43
CA GLU A 83 2.95 -13.97 -10.25
C GLU A 83 2.15 -15.05 -9.46
N ASP A 84 2.33 -15.13 -8.14
CA ASP A 84 1.63 -15.99 -7.21
C ASP A 84 0.88 -15.18 -6.14
N GLU A 85 -0.34 -15.61 -5.82
CA GLU A 85 -1.22 -14.91 -4.90
C GLU A 85 -0.66 -14.84 -3.46
N VAL A 86 -0.12 -15.95 -2.97
CA VAL A 86 0.30 -16.09 -1.57
C VAL A 86 1.62 -15.35 -1.37
N ASP A 87 2.55 -15.47 -2.31
CA ASP A 87 3.81 -14.76 -2.28
C ASP A 87 3.60 -13.24 -2.42
N ALA A 88 2.71 -12.81 -3.34
CA ALA A 88 2.33 -11.41 -3.48
C ALA A 88 1.69 -10.87 -2.18
N PHE A 89 0.81 -11.64 -1.54
CA PHE A 89 0.18 -11.26 -0.29
C PHE A 89 1.21 -11.01 0.82
N TRP A 90 2.13 -11.95 1.08
CA TRP A 90 3.11 -11.77 2.15
C TRP A 90 4.16 -10.69 1.84
N CYS A 91 4.53 -10.52 0.57
CA CYS A 91 5.36 -9.41 0.15
C CYS A 91 4.66 -8.06 0.37
N PHE A 92 3.36 -7.99 0.05
CA PHE A 92 2.54 -6.80 0.25
C PHE A 92 2.36 -6.47 1.74
N VAL A 93 2.10 -7.46 2.60
CA VAL A 93 2.06 -7.26 4.06
C VAL A 93 3.37 -6.64 4.55
N SER A 94 4.52 -7.22 4.15
CA SER A 94 5.82 -6.70 4.57
C SER A 94 6.14 -5.30 4.00
N PHE A 95 5.56 -4.96 2.85
CA PHE A 95 5.64 -3.61 2.29
C PHE A 95 4.78 -2.63 3.11
N MET A 96 3.55 -3.03 3.45
CA MET A 96 2.62 -2.23 4.24
C MET A 96 3.10 -2.03 5.67
N ASP A 97 3.78 -2.99 6.30
CA ASP A 97 4.39 -2.81 7.63
C ASP A 97 5.35 -1.60 7.68
N GLN A 98 6.06 -1.32 6.57
CA GLN A 98 6.97 -0.17 6.47
C GLN A 98 6.25 1.15 6.17
N MET A 99 5.02 1.08 5.66
CA MET A 99 4.21 2.24 5.26
C MET A 99 2.96 2.41 6.12
N HIS A 100 2.78 1.61 7.16
CA HIS A 100 1.54 1.51 7.93
C HIS A 100 1.06 2.87 8.44
N GLN A 101 1.97 3.61 9.09
CA GLN A 101 1.72 4.97 9.59
C GLN A 101 1.37 6.02 8.52
N ASN A 102 1.65 5.73 7.24
CA ASN A 102 1.26 6.61 6.15
C ASN A 102 -0.23 6.45 5.79
N PHE A 103 -0.80 5.28 6.06
CA PHE A 103 -2.17 4.92 5.69
C PHE A 103 -3.15 4.93 6.88
N GLU A 104 -2.67 5.03 8.12
CA GLU A 104 -3.53 5.28 9.29
C GLU A 104 -4.38 6.55 9.12
N GLU A 105 -5.54 6.60 9.76
CA GLU A 105 -6.52 7.70 9.65
C GLU A 105 -5.90 9.09 9.93
N GLN A 106 -4.97 9.17 10.88
CA GLN A 106 -4.31 10.44 11.23
C GLN A 106 -3.16 10.83 10.29
N MET A 107 -2.72 9.90 9.42
CA MET A 107 -1.64 10.04 8.45
C MET A 107 -0.35 10.64 9.05
N GLN A 108 0.02 10.22 10.27
CA GLN A 108 1.17 10.79 10.99
C GLN A 108 2.50 10.51 10.27
N GLY A 109 2.62 9.35 9.62
CA GLY A 109 3.78 9.01 8.81
C GLY A 109 3.96 9.98 7.63
N MET A 110 2.87 10.33 6.95
CA MET A 110 2.89 11.30 5.85
C MET A 110 3.29 12.70 6.31
N LYS A 111 2.70 13.18 7.43
CA LYS A 111 3.06 14.49 8.00
C LYS A 111 4.54 14.56 8.39
N THR A 112 5.04 13.49 8.99
CA THR A 112 6.45 13.38 9.39
C THR A 112 7.36 13.41 8.16
N GLN A 113 7.06 12.62 7.13
CA GLN A 113 7.87 12.55 5.90
C GLN A 113 7.88 13.89 5.14
N LEU A 114 6.73 14.58 5.04
CA LEU A 114 6.67 15.91 4.43
C LEU A 114 7.45 16.97 5.22
N THR A 115 7.40 16.92 6.54
CA THR A 115 8.19 17.82 7.40
C THR A 115 9.69 17.57 7.25
N GLN A 116 10.10 16.30 7.19
CA GLN A 116 11.48 15.92 6.92
C GLN A 116 11.94 16.39 5.54
N LEU A 117 11.10 16.22 4.51
CA LEU A 117 11.38 16.69 3.16
C LEU A 117 11.55 18.22 3.09
N SER A 118 10.66 18.96 3.76
CA SER A 118 10.76 20.43 3.85
C SER A 118 12.06 20.86 4.56
N THR A 119 12.45 20.14 5.60
CA THR A 119 13.71 20.37 6.32
C THR A 119 14.93 20.13 5.43
N LEU A 120 14.94 19.03 4.66
CA LEU A 120 16.00 18.72 3.71
C LEU A 120 16.08 19.76 2.59
N LEU A 121 14.93 20.18 2.05
CA LEU A 121 14.88 21.20 1.01
C LEU A 121 15.46 22.52 1.50
N ARG A 122 15.13 22.93 2.73
CA ARG A 122 15.70 24.13 3.36
C ARG A 122 17.23 24.07 3.47
N LEU A 123 17.79 22.89 3.73
CA LEU A 123 19.24 22.68 3.81
C LEU A 123 19.90 22.70 2.41
N LEU A 124 19.26 22.11 1.41
CA LEU A 124 19.81 21.97 0.06
C LEU A 124 19.68 23.25 -0.78
N ASP A 125 18.52 23.91 -0.71
CA ASP A 125 18.24 25.16 -1.42
C ASP A 125 17.30 26.04 -0.60
N LEU A 126 17.90 26.90 0.22
CA LEU A 126 17.17 27.86 1.06
C LEU A 126 16.37 28.87 0.22
N SER A 127 16.86 29.24 -0.96
CA SER A 127 16.21 30.25 -1.81
C SER A 127 14.89 29.72 -2.36
N PHE A 128 14.90 28.48 -2.83
CA PHE A 128 13.71 27.79 -3.31
C PHE A 128 12.74 27.47 -2.17
N TRP A 129 13.24 27.04 -1.01
CA TRP A 129 12.39 26.82 0.17
C TRP A 129 11.67 28.11 0.61
N ASN A 130 12.37 29.25 0.67
CA ASN A 130 11.77 30.54 1.00
C ASN A 130 10.69 30.94 -0.01
N TYR A 131 10.92 30.69 -1.30
CA TYR A 131 9.92 30.91 -2.34
C TYR A 131 8.65 30.07 -2.09
N LEU A 132 8.80 28.78 -1.78
CA LEU A 132 7.65 27.91 -1.50
C LEU A 132 6.88 28.37 -0.26
N VAL A 133 7.56 28.78 0.81
CA VAL A 133 6.90 29.33 2.00
C VAL A 133 6.14 30.62 1.68
N ALA A 134 6.72 31.49 0.86
CA ALA A 134 6.06 32.73 0.42
C ALA A 134 4.80 32.47 -0.44
N GLN A 135 4.72 31.32 -1.11
CA GLN A 135 3.55 30.88 -1.89
C GLN A 135 2.62 29.93 -1.11
N ASP A 136 2.68 29.91 0.23
CA ASP A 136 1.89 29.03 1.12
C ASP A 136 2.02 27.53 0.76
N SER A 137 3.14 27.16 0.15
CA SER A 137 3.44 25.82 -0.36
C SER A 137 4.55 25.12 0.46
N GLY A 138 4.91 25.66 1.62
CA GLY A 138 5.98 25.16 2.49
C GLY A 138 5.72 23.78 3.12
N HIS A 139 4.44 23.37 3.17
CA HIS A 139 4.01 22.04 3.62
C HIS A 139 4.18 20.93 2.55
N LEU A 140 4.52 21.31 1.31
CA LEU A 140 4.84 20.39 0.22
C LEU A 140 3.71 19.38 -0.11
N TYR A 141 2.44 19.79 -0.02
CA TYR A 141 1.32 18.88 -0.33
C TYR A 141 1.35 18.33 -1.77
N PHE A 142 2.00 19.01 -2.70
CA PHE A 142 2.26 18.49 -4.05
C PHE A 142 3.15 17.23 -4.06
N CYS A 143 3.97 17.00 -3.03
CA CYS A 143 4.76 15.78 -2.85
C CYS A 143 3.98 14.63 -2.19
N PHE A 144 2.74 14.87 -1.74
CA PHE A 144 1.97 13.87 -0.97
C PHE A 144 1.80 12.58 -1.76
N ARG A 145 1.36 12.67 -3.03
CA ARG A 145 1.20 11.50 -3.90
C ARG A 145 2.53 10.76 -4.09
N TRP A 146 3.64 11.49 -4.25
CA TRP A 146 4.95 10.88 -4.45
C TRP A 146 5.37 10.00 -3.28
N LEU A 147 5.12 10.45 -2.05
CA LEU A 147 5.47 9.71 -0.84
C LEU A 147 4.48 8.56 -0.56
N LEU A 148 3.17 8.81 -0.70
CA LEU A 148 2.13 7.84 -0.36
C LEU A 148 2.22 6.57 -1.22
N ILE A 149 2.44 6.73 -2.52
CA ILE A 149 2.54 5.60 -3.47
C ILE A 149 3.95 5.42 -4.04
N ARG A 150 4.98 5.88 -3.31
CA ARG A 150 6.40 5.68 -3.63
C ARG A 150 6.75 5.94 -5.10
N PHE A 151 6.34 7.10 -5.61
CA PHE A 151 6.57 7.59 -6.98
C PHE A 151 5.96 6.75 -8.12
N LYS A 152 5.08 5.77 -7.82
CA LYS A 152 4.46 4.88 -8.82
C LYS A 152 3.78 5.61 -9.99
N ARG A 153 3.23 6.81 -9.76
CA ARG A 153 2.54 7.62 -10.78
C ARG A 153 3.44 8.58 -11.54
N GLU A 154 4.69 8.75 -11.11
CA GLU A 154 5.64 9.71 -11.70
C GLU A 154 6.68 9.02 -12.59
N LEU A 155 6.78 7.69 -12.52
CA LEU A 155 7.80 6.88 -13.18
C LEU A 155 7.16 5.79 -14.04
N SER A 156 7.90 5.32 -15.05
CA SER A 156 7.49 4.17 -15.85
C SER A 156 7.47 2.89 -15.00
N PHE A 157 6.68 1.89 -15.39
CA PHE A 157 6.57 0.64 -14.62
C PHE A 157 7.94 -0.03 -14.36
N PRO A 158 8.85 -0.16 -15.36
CA PRO A 158 10.20 -0.68 -15.11
C PRO A 158 11.05 0.18 -14.16
N ASP A 159 10.92 1.51 -14.24
CA ASP A 159 11.67 2.42 -13.37
C ASP A 159 11.18 2.34 -11.92
N VAL A 160 9.89 2.13 -11.71
CA VAL A 160 9.32 1.89 -10.37
C VAL A 160 9.90 0.62 -9.75
N LEU A 161 9.97 -0.48 -10.51
CA LEU A 161 10.57 -1.73 -10.03
C LEU A 161 12.02 -1.49 -9.59
N ARG A 162 12.83 -0.83 -10.43
CA ARG A 162 14.22 -0.50 -10.10
C ARG A 162 14.35 0.41 -8.89
N LEU A 163 13.54 1.47 -8.80
CA LEU A 163 13.53 2.39 -7.66
C LEU A 163 13.23 1.63 -6.36
N TRP A 164 12.21 0.76 -6.40
CA TRP A 164 11.80 -0.01 -5.23
C TRP A 164 12.85 -1.02 -4.82
N GLU A 165 13.52 -1.70 -5.74
CA GLU A 165 14.65 -2.59 -5.44
C GLU A 165 15.81 -1.86 -4.72
N VAL A 166 16.16 -0.65 -5.19
CA VAL A 166 17.23 0.15 -4.58
C VAL A 166 16.81 0.66 -3.21
N SER A 167 15.58 1.17 -3.08
CA SER A 167 15.02 1.65 -1.81
C SER A 167 14.94 0.52 -0.77
N HIS A 168 14.46 -0.66 -1.16
CA HIS A 168 14.38 -1.82 -0.28
C HIS A 168 15.76 -2.28 0.19
N ARG A 169 16.79 -2.28 -0.68
CA ARG A 169 18.16 -2.61 -0.27
C ARG A 169 18.70 -1.64 0.77
N HIS A 170 18.37 -0.35 0.66
CA HIS A 170 18.82 0.65 1.61
C HIS A 170 18.10 0.53 2.97
N SER A 171 16.79 0.27 2.98
CA SER A 171 16.02 -0.02 4.21
C SER A 171 16.38 -1.36 4.84
N ARG A 172 16.82 -2.35 4.04
CA ARG A 172 17.15 -3.72 4.49
C ARG A 172 18.64 -3.97 4.49
N ARG A 173 19.32 -3.44 5.51
CA ARG A 173 20.54 -4.06 6.07
C ARG A 173 20.22 -5.36 6.84
N LEU A 174 19.25 -6.18 6.38
CA LEU A 174 18.83 -7.49 6.91
C LEU A 174 18.18 -8.37 5.79
N PRO A 175 18.35 -9.70 5.79
CA PRO A 175 18.47 -10.52 4.57
C PRO A 175 17.14 -11.08 4.06
N LEU A 176 16.57 -10.48 3.01
CA LEU A 176 15.43 -11.06 2.30
C LEU A 176 15.67 -11.24 0.79
N ILE A 177 16.73 -10.64 0.23
CA ILE A 177 17.05 -10.77 -1.20
C ILE A 177 17.93 -12.01 -1.49
N ASN A 178 18.64 -12.56 -0.50
CA ASN A 178 19.44 -13.77 -0.71
C ASN A 178 18.61 -15.03 -0.98
N ARG A 179 17.29 -15.05 -0.74
CA ARG A 179 16.43 -16.18 -1.12
C ARG A 179 15.85 -16.07 -2.53
N LEU A 180 15.80 -14.89 -3.14
CA LEU A 180 15.26 -14.71 -4.49
C LEU A 180 16.25 -15.08 -5.61
N PHE A 181 17.53 -15.26 -5.28
CA PHE A 181 18.58 -15.68 -6.22
C PHE A 181 19.33 -16.96 -5.82
N SER A 182 18.98 -17.58 -4.69
CA SER A 182 19.58 -18.86 -4.29
C SER A 182 18.65 -19.98 -4.73
N ASN A 183 18.90 -20.49 -5.93
CA ASN A 183 18.40 -21.77 -6.37
C ASN A 183 19.10 -22.84 -5.52
N ASP A 184 18.55 -23.18 -4.34
CA ASP A 184 18.97 -24.38 -3.66
C ASP A 184 17.78 -25.10 -3.00
N ARG A 185 17.50 -26.28 -3.55
CA ARG A 185 16.56 -27.26 -3.01
C ARG A 185 17.24 -27.97 -1.86
N SER A 186 16.82 -27.70 -0.62
CA SER A 186 16.82 -28.74 0.40
C SER A 186 15.89 -28.39 1.56
N SER A 187 14.92 -29.27 1.72
CA SER A 187 14.07 -29.51 2.90
C SER A 187 14.75 -29.27 4.23
N HIS A 188 14.07 -28.61 5.18
CA HIS A 188 13.88 -29.12 6.54
C HIS A 188 12.73 -28.40 7.26
N THR A 189 11.86 -29.23 7.85
CA THR A 189 10.71 -29.01 8.73
C THR A 189 11.07 -28.35 10.06
N VAL A 190 10.27 -27.40 10.58
CA VAL A 190 9.91 -27.24 12.01
C VAL A 190 8.57 -26.47 12.15
N ASN A 191 7.68 -26.97 13.02
CA ASN A 191 6.35 -26.46 13.41
C ASN A 191 6.42 -25.69 14.77
N PRO A 192 5.36 -25.07 15.32
CA PRO A 192 5.38 -23.68 15.82
C PRO A 192 5.08 -23.57 17.35
N ALA A 193 5.40 -22.45 18.00
CA ALA A 193 4.78 -22.10 19.30
C ALA A 193 5.02 -20.64 19.73
N ASN A 194 3.94 -20.07 20.33
CA ASN A 194 3.87 -18.96 21.27
C ASN A 194 4.00 -17.51 20.75
N GLN A 195 2.88 -16.75 20.73
CA GLN A 195 2.30 -15.92 21.82
C GLN A 195 2.61 -14.44 21.48
N SER A 196 1.74 -13.43 21.59
CA SER A 196 0.62 -13.19 22.51
C SER A 196 -0.21 -12.00 22.01
N LYS A 197 -1.49 -11.99 22.41
CA LYS A 197 -2.53 -10.97 22.18
C LYS A 197 -2.26 -9.66 22.94
N ARG A 198 -2.69 -8.51 22.39
CA ARG A 198 -3.11 -7.31 23.16
C ARG A 198 -4.25 -6.56 22.42
N PRO A 199 -5.07 -5.78 23.16
CA PRO A 199 -6.48 -5.55 22.84
C PRO A 199 -6.80 -4.22 22.14
N ILE A 200 -7.96 -4.23 21.49
CA ILE A 200 -8.64 -3.15 20.78
C ILE A 200 -9.18 -2.08 21.76
N SER A 201 -9.02 -0.80 21.44
CA SER A 201 -9.80 0.29 22.04
C SER A 201 -10.55 1.08 20.97
N HIS A 202 -11.87 1.00 21.01
CA HIS A 202 -12.83 1.90 20.38
C HIS A 202 -12.50 3.38 20.64
N TYR A 203 -12.66 4.26 19.66
CA TYR A 203 -13.43 5.53 19.75
C TYR A 203 -13.62 6.16 18.36
N SER A 204 -14.88 6.13 17.90
CA SER A 204 -15.66 7.11 17.11
C SER A 204 -14.97 8.16 16.19
N GLU A 205 -15.24 8.00 14.89
CA GLU A 205 -15.90 8.94 13.97
C GLU A 205 -15.71 10.46 14.20
N HIS A 206 -14.92 11.07 13.33
CA HIS A 206 -15.30 12.20 12.47
C HIS A 206 -14.02 12.76 11.84
N LEU A 207 -13.89 12.67 10.49
CA LEU A 207 -13.23 13.64 9.59
C LEU A 207 -12.92 13.10 8.16
N ILE A 208 -13.54 12.00 7.70
CA ILE A 208 -13.20 11.39 6.39
C ILE A 208 -13.90 12.04 5.17
N ASN A 209 -14.88 12.94 5.34
CA ASN A 209 -15.71 13.43 4.22
C ASN A 209 -15.25 14.72 3.52
N GLN A 210 -13.97 15.12 3.54
CA GLN A 210 -13.54 16.38 2.89
C GLN A 210 -12.24 16.31 2.09
N TRP A 211 -12.01 15.26 1.29
CA TRP A 211 -10.97 15.38 0.27
C TRP A 211 -11.36 14.83 -1.11
N PRO A 212 -11.71 15.69 -2.06
CA PRO A 212 -11.95 15.26 -3.44
C PRO A 212 -10.59 15.01 -4.12
N LEU A 213 -10.20 13.73 -4.24
CA LEU A 213 -9.18 13.28 -5.20
C LEU A 213 -9.75 13.26 -6.63
N SER A 214 -10.31 14.38 -7.06
CA SER A 214 -10.82 14.55 -8.42
C SER A 214 -10.77 16.01 -8.82
N VAL A 215 -9.68 16.41 -9.44
CA VAL A 215 -9.67 17.36 -10.55
C VAL A 215 -8.46 17.03 -11.46
N PRO A 216 -8.52 17.39 -12.75
CA PRO A 216 -8.42 16.51 -13.92
C PRO A 216 -6.98 16.14 -14.33
#